data_AF-A0A660KWI5-F1
#
_entry.id   AF-A0A660KWI5-F1
#
_cell.length_a   1.000
_cell.length_b   1.000
_cell.length_c   1.000
_cell.angle_alpha   90.00
_cell.angle_beta   90.00
_cell.angle_gamma   90.00
#
_symmetry.space_group_name_H-M   'P 1'
#
loop_
_entity.id
_entity.type
_entity.pdbx_description
1 polymer ?
#
loop_
_entity_poly.entity_id
_entity_poly.type
_entity_poly.pdbx_seq_one_letter_code
_entity_poly.pdbx_strand_id
1 'polypeptide(L)'
;MASFLTLFYFCLILFSTSFTTIFGVFSEQSLLTMYAKRMEKTTHLHFYFHDILAGTNPTAIRIVMPPNNSVGGFGTTYMIDDRLTEGLEPT
;
A
#
# COMPACT_ATOMS: atom_id res chain seq x y z
N MET A 1 -31.18 40.78 58.36
CA MET A 1 -29.81 40.22 58.46
C MET A 1 -29.74 38.77 57.95
N ALA A 2 -30.60 37.86 58.41
CA ALA A 2 -30.61 36.46 57.96
C ALA A 2 -30.77 36.27 56.43
N SER A 3 -31.66 37.03 55.78
CA SER A 3 -31.91 36.95 54.32
C SER A 3 -30.70 37.32 53.44
N PHE A 4 -29.89 38.29 53.89
CA PHE A 4 -28.67 38.69 53.17
C PHE A 4 -27.60 37.60 53.26
N LEU A 5 -27.50 36.93 54.43
CA LEU A 5 -26.58 35.82 54.65
C LEU A 5 -26.96 34.59 53.81
N THR A 6 -28.26 34.28 53.71
CA THR A 6 -28.75 33.17 52.88
C THR A 6 -28.53 33.41 51.39
N LEU A 7 -28.71 34.65 50.92
CA LEU A 7 -28.44 35.01 49.53
C LEU A 7 -26.94 34.89 49.21
N PHE A 8 -26.08 35.33 50.14
CA PHE A 8 -24.64 35.20 50.00
C PHE A 8 -24.19 33.74 49.90
N TYR A 9 -24.69 32.86 50.76
CA TYR A 9 -24.40 31.42 50.69
C TYR A 9 -24.92 30.78 49.39
N PHE A 10 -26.09 31.17 48.92
CA PHE A 10 -26.64 30.69 47.64
C PHE A 10 -25.75 31.11 46.45
N CYS A 11 -25.28 32.36 46.43
CA CYS A 11 -24.34 32.84 45.41
C CYS A 11 -23.01 32.07 45.43
N LEU A 12 -22.48 31.73 46.61
CA LEU A 12 -21.26 30.93 46.73
C LEU A 12 -21.42 29.50 46.18
N ILE A 13 -22.58 28.87 46.40
CA ILE A 13 -22.87 27.52 45.87
C ILE A 13 -22.95 27.55 44.34
N LEU A 14 -23.63 28.54 43.76
CA LEU A 14 -23.72 28.72 42.30
C LEU A 14 -22.35 29.02 41.66
N PHE A 15 -21.52 29.81 42.34
CA PHE A 15 -20.17 30.12 41.88
C PHE A 15 -19.28 28.86 41.91
N SER A 16 -19.35 28.07 42.98
CA SER A 16 -18.62 26.80 43.13
C SER A 16 -18.89 25.81 41.98
N THR A 17 -20.15 25.70 41.54
CA THR A 17 -20.50 24.79 40.44
C THR A 17 -19.97 25.22 39.07
N SER A 18 -19.54 26.48 38.91
CA SER A 18 -18.98 27.00 37.67
C SER A 18 -17.51 26.59 37.44
N PHE A 19 -16.83 26.04 38.46
CA PHE A 19 -15.40 25.67 38.41
C PHE A 19 -15.13 24.18 38.23
N THR A 20 -16.10 23.39 37.75
CA THR A 20 -15.80 22.00 37.37
C THR A 20 -15.07 21.98 36.04
N THR A 21 -13.75 21.85 36.07
CA THR A 21 -12.93 21.55 34.89
C THR A 21 -13.21 20.12 34.43
N ILE A 22 -13.94 19.95 33.33
CA ILE A 22 -14.05 18.67 32.65
C ILE A 22 -12.69 18.40 32.00
N PHE A 23 -11.87 17.56 32.62
CA PHE A 23 -10.71 16.97 31.95
C PHE A 23 -11.20 15.90 30.97
N GLY A 24 -11.76 16.34 29.83
CA GLY A 24 -12.03 15.46 28.71
C GLY A 24 -10.71 15.02 28.11
N VAL A 25 -10.31 13.76 28.30
CA VAL A 25 -9.19 13.17 27.56
C VAL A 25 -9.69 12.93 26.15
N PHE A 26 -9.35 13.83 25.22
CA PHE A 26 -9.59 13.60 23.81
C PHE A 26 -8.70 12.41 23.38
N SER A 27 -9.33 11.30 22.98
CA SER A 27 -8.62 10.20 22.35
C SER A 27 -8.20 10.67 20.96
N GLU A 28 -7.01 11.26 20.88
CA GLU A 28 -6.31 11.48 19.61
C GLU A 28 -6.00 10.12 19.01
N GLN A 29 -6.95 9.55 18.26
CA GLN A 29 -6.61 8.53 17.27
C GLN A 29 -5.89 9.27 16.13
N SER A 30 -4.62 9.57 16.37
CA SER A 30 -3.76 10.32 15.46
C SER A 30 -3.73 9.64 14.08
N LEU A 31 -4.05 10.38 13.02
CA LEU A 31 -3.86 9.88 11.65
C LEU A 31 -2.41 9.47 11.39
N LEU A 32 -1.46 10.01 12.14
CA LEU A 32 -0.05 9.63 12.08
C LEU A 32 0.13 8.13 12.36
N THR A 33 -0.67 7.54 13.25
CA THR A 33 -0.61 6.10 13.57
C THR A 33 -1.13 5.23 12.43
N MET A 34 -2.06 5.74 11.60
CA MET A 34 -2.51 5.07 10.37
C MET A 34 -1.48 5.16 9.24
N TYR A 35 -0.84 6.33 9.07
CA TYR A 35 0.16 6.53 8.02
C TYR A 35 1.52 5.91 8.35
N ALA A 36 1.92 5.86 9.62
CA ALA A 36 3.17 5.22 10.06
C ALA A 36 3.21 3.69 9.83
N LYS A 37 2.06 3.04 9.55
CA LYS A 37 1.97 1.57 9.47
C LYS A 37 1.77 1.00 8.07
N ARG A 38 1.82 1.81 7.00
CA ARG A 38 1.92 1.31 5.62
C ARG A 38 3.30 1.64 5.08
N MET A 39 4.31 0.91 5.56
CA MET A 39 5.61 0.91 4.89
C MET A 39 5.43 0.37 3.47
N GLU A 40 5.87 1.15 2.50
CA GLU A 40 5.99 0.70 1.12
C GLU A 40 6.97 -0.48 1.08
N LYS A 41 6.53 -1.62 0.53
CA LYS A 41 7.37 -2.81 0.39
C LYS A 41 8.02 -2.78 -0.98
N THR A 42 9.33 -2.67 -1.01
CA THR A 42 10.13 -2.81 -2.24
C THR A 42 10.72 -4.21 -2.28
N THR A 43 10.60 -4.89 -3.43
CA THR A 43 11.24 -6.19 -3.68
C THR A 43 12.09 -6.06 -4.94
N HIS A 44 13.37 -6.44 -4.84
CA HIS A 44 14.27 -6.53 -6.00
C HIS A 44 14.39 -8.00 -6.40
N LEU A 45 13.97 -8.34 -7.61
CA LEU A 45 14.04 -9.69 -8.17
C LEU A 45 15.14 -9.74 -9.23
N HIS A 46 15.94 -10.79 -9.21
CA HIS A 46 16.94 -11.09 -10.23
C HIS A 46 16.78 -12.54 -10.66
N PHE A 47 16.58 -12.77 -11.95
CA PHE A 47 16.38 -14.07 -12.55
C PHE A 47 16.76 -14.03 -14.03
N TYR A 48 16.96 -15.20 -14.61
CA TYR A 48 17.29 -15.39 -16.02
C TYR A 48 16.11 -16.00 -16.77
N PHE A 49 15.89 -15.51 -17.99
CA PHE A 49 14.81 -15.94 -18.88
C PHE A 49 15.39 -16.80 -20.00
N HIS A 50 14.78 -17.97 -20.26
CA HIS A 50 15.28 -18.95 -21.22
C HIS A 50 14.33 -19.09 -22.41
N ASP A 51 14.43 -18.19 -23.39
CA ASP A 51 13.65 -18.22 -24.63
C ASP A 51 14.25 -19.26 -25.62
N ILE A 52 13.64 -20.44 -25.69
CA ILE A 52 14.12 -21.57 -26.52
C ILE A 52 13.21 -21.74 -27.74
N LEU A 53 13.64 -21.18 -28.87
CA LEU A 53 12.90 -21.19 -30.13
C LEU A 53 13.05 -22.48 -30.95
N ALA A 54 14.04 -23.33 -30.64
CA ALA A 54 14.37 -24.52 -31.41
C ALA A 54 15.07 -25.59 -30.56
N GLY A 55 15.10 -26.83 -31.07
CA GLY A 55 15.70 -27.98 -30.40
C GLY A 55 14.66 -29.04 -30.03
N THR A 56 15.03 -29.96 -29.14
CA THR A 56 14.16 -31.09 -28.75
C THR A 56 12.93 -30.64 -27.96
N ASN A 57 13.07 -29.59 -27.13
CA ASN A 57 12.01 -29.07 -26.26
C ASN A 57 11.95 -27.53 -26.36
N PRO A 58 11.41 -26.96 -27.45
CA PRO A 58 11.23 -25.52 -27.54
C PRO A 58 10.20 -25.04 -26.51
N THR A 59 10.46 -23.90 -25.89
CA THR A 59 9.57 -23.24 -24.91
C THR A 59 8.85 -22.04 -25.51
N ALA A 60 9.26 -21.60 -26.70
CA ALA A 60 8.64 -20.52 -27.44
C ALA A 60 8.29 -20.95 -28.86
N ILE A 61 7.05 -20.66 -29.27
CA ILE A 61 6.52 -21.01 -30.60
C ILE A 61 5.98 -19.79 -31.32
N ARG A 62 6.27 -19.66 -32.62
CA ARG A 62 5.71 -18.57 -33.44
C ARG A 62 4.25 -18.87 -33.76
N ILE A 63 3.36 -17.96 -33.39
CA ILE A 63 1.91 -18.10 -33.63
C ILE A 63 1.40 -17.17 -34.74
N VAL A 64 2.11 -16.07 -35.03
CA VAL A 64 1.79 -15.15 -36.13
C VAL A 64 3.05 -14.82 -36.91
N MET A 65 2.96 -14.93 -38.24
CA MET A 65 4.03 -14.52 -39.15
C MET A 65 3.98 -13.01 -39.42
N PRO A 66 5.13 -12.36 -39.64
CA PRO A 66 5.14 -10.94 -39.97
C PRO A 66 4.47 -10.70 -41.34
N PRO A 67 3.85 -9.52 -41.56
CA PRO A 67 3.36 -9.14 -42.87
C PRO A 67 4.47 -9.14 -43.93
N ASN A 68 4.12 -9.38 -45.20
CA ASN A 68 5.09 -9.33 -46.30
C ASN A 68 5.81 -7.98 -46.35
N ASN A 69 7.12 -8.01 -46.61
CA ASN A 69 8.02 -6.85 -46.65
C ASN A 69 8.20 -6.12 -45.30
N SER A 70 7.80 -6.74 -44.19
CA SER A 70 8.10 -6.27 -42.84
C SER A 70 9.61 -6.28 -42.60
N VAL A 71 10.20 -5.09 -42.39
CA VAL A 71 11.62 -4.95 -42.04
C VAL A 71 11.83 -5.45 -40.62
N GLY A 72 12.78 -6.37 -40.44
CA GLY A 72 13.14 -6.89 -39.11
C GLY A 72 12.09 -7.78 -38.44
N GLY A 73 11.06 -8.23 -39.18
CA GLY A 73 10.03 -9.12 -38.64
C GLY A 73 9.02 -8.44 -37.71
N PHE A 74 8.83 -7.12 -37.84
CA PHE A 74 7.75 -6.39 -37.18
C PHE A 74 6.39 -7.08 -37.39
N GLY A 75 5.66 -7.31 -36.30
CA GLY A 75 4.39 -8.04 -36.30
C GLY A 75 4.51 -9.56 -36.14
N THR A 76 5.72 -10.11 -36.02
CA THR A 76 5.89 -11.51 -35.60
C THR A 76 5.46 -11.67 -34.15
N THR A 77 4.65 -12.69 -33.86
CA THR A 77 4.18 -12.97 -32.49
C THR A 77 4.56 -14.38 -32.07
N TYR A 78 5.10 -14.51 -30.86
CA TYR A 78 5.43 -15.77 -30.22
C TYR A 78 4.53 -16.00 -29.00
N MET A 79 4.19 -17.26 -28.73
CA MET A 79 3.64 -17.73 -27.46
C MET A 79 4.78 -18.43 -26.71
N ILE A 80 4.93 -18.14 -25.42
CA ILE A 80 6.07 -18.60 -24.61
C ILE A 80 5.60 -19.27 -23.31
N ASP A 81 6.33 -20.31 -22.92
CA ASP A 81 6.27 -20.98 -21.62
C ASP A 81 7.71 -21.16 -21.11
N ASP A 82 8.39 -20.03 -20.95
CA ASP A 82 9.83 -19.97 -20.66
C ASP A 82 10.10 -20.02 -19.16
N ARG A 83 11.20 -20.68 -18.80
CA ARG A 83 11.59 -20.87 -17.39
C ARG A 83 12.28 -19.63 -16.84
N LEU A 84 12.08 -19.38 -15.54
CA LEU A 84 12.84 -18.41 -14.76
C LEU A 84 13.77 -19.15 -13.80
N THR A 85 15.07 -18.86 -13.84
CA THR A 85 16.06 -19.50 -12.95
C THR A 85 16.95 -18.47 -12.27
N GLU A 86 17.59 -18.88 -11.17
CA GLU A 86 18.54 -18.03 -10.43
C GLU A 86 19.91 -17.92 -11.12
N GLY A 87 20.24 -18.84 -12.04
CA GLY A 87 21.50 -18.85 -12.79
C GLY A 87 21.28 -18.95 -14.30
N LEU A 88 22.35 -18.71 -15.06
CA LEU A 88 22.35 -18.73 -16.54
C LEU A 88 22.06 -20.09 -17.16
N GLU A 89 22.24 -21.19 -16.42
CA GLU A 89 22.06 -22.54 -16.95
C GLU A 89 20.57 -22.95 -16.93
N PRO A 90 20.00 -23.35 -18.08
CA PRO A 90 18.67 -23.96 -18.13
C PRO A 90 18.77 -25.39 -17.58
N THR A 91 18.38 -25.56 -16.31
CA THR A 91 18.48 -26.83 -15.57
C THR A 91 17.41 -27.84 -15.92
#